data_AF-A0AA42JWC4-F1
#
_entry.id   AF-A0AA42JWC4-F1
#
_cell.length_a   1.000
_cell.length_b   1.000
_cell.length_c   1.000
_cell.angle_alpha   90.00
_cell.angle_beta   90.00
_cell.angle_gamma   90.00
#
_symmetry.space_group_name_H-M   'P 1'
#
loop_
_entity.id
_entity.type
_entity.pdbx_description
1 polymer ?
#
loop_
_entity_poly.entity_id
_entity_poly.type
_entity_poly.pdbx_seq_one_letter_code
_entity_poly.pdbx_strand_id
1 'polypeptide(L)'
;MLKKDIAALLKHGDLCFSLQDKLILAVPSEGAATFCYKSPYSNLNIQFEKNAIFIANDAVLSTNNNPNWDIYSIELSELVEILAVIDTATKQSFLSKKAKCGSSNEIVQEYIPLDEEFFTTISVKNVVIDLVIREQPEFEFWCNILRKYEAYGMMRFILSAAQSDKNANINQLCARYGVSASYFRQLYRENFNKTAKRKIMSVRMANAILQLIESESSILDVGLEAGYCSASHFTNDLKKELGLTPSEIRHLGDNLYEQ
;
A
#
# COMPACT_ATOMS: atom_id res chain seq x y z
N MET A 1 -22.18 14.41 -0.27
CA MET A 1 -21.78 15.59 0.53
C MET A 1 -20.73 15.27 1.60
N LEU A 2 -19.97 14.15 1.49
CA LEU A 2 -19.04 13.67 2.55
C LEU A 2 -17.55 13.84 2.22
N LYS A 3 -17.17 14.39 1.06
CA LYS A 3 -15.78 14.73 0.73
C LYS A 3 -15.20 15.90 1.56
N LYS A 4 -16.04 16.59 2.36
CA LYS A 4 -15.63 17.78 3.14
C LYS A 4 -15.31 17.50 4.61
N ASP A 5 -15.77 16.39 5.20
CA ASP A 5 -15.72 16.23 6.66
C ASP A 5 -14.49 15.50 7.21
N ILE A 6 -13.78 14.69 6.40
CA ILE A 6 -12.49 14.10 6.83
C ILE A 6 -11.37 15.15 6.79
N ALA A 7 -11.41 16.05 5.81
CA ALA A 7 -10.49 17.20 5.73
C ALA A 7 -10.64 18.15 6.93
N ALA A 8 -11.81 18.18 7.58
CA ALA A 8 -12.05 18.97 8.78
C ALA A 8 -11.49 18.31 10.06
N LEU A 9 -11.39 16.97 10.10
CA LEU A 9 -10.84 16.21 11.24
C LEU A 9 -9.30 16.18 11.27
N LEU A 10 -8.63 16.45 10.14
CA LEU A 10 -7.16 16.49 10.03
C LEU A 10 -6.54 17.86 10.34
N LYS A 11 -7.31 18.81 10.91
CA LYS A 11 -6.89 20.19 11.24
C LYS A 11 -5.97 20.31 12.47
N HIS A 12 -4.92 19.50 12.54
CA HIS A 12 -3.77 19.75 13.40
C HIS A 12 -2.50 19.31 12.66
N GLY A 13 -1.94 20.22 11.84
CA GLY A 13 -0.58 20.14 11.28
C GLY A 13 -0.45 20.02 9.76
N ASP A 14 -0.84 21.08 9.03
CA ASP A 14 -0.35 21.60 7.73
C ASP A 14 -0.16 20.73 6.47
N LEU A 15 -0.32 19.40 6.48
CA LEU A 15 -0.26 18.55 5.27
C LEU A 15 -1.56 17.77 5.06
N CYS A 16 -2.31 18.13 4.01
CA CYS A 16 -3.55 17.45 3.63
C CYS A 16 -3.35 16.68 2.33
N PHE A 17 -2.96 15.40 2.44
CA PHE A 17 -2.78 14.54 1.28
C PHE A 17 -4.12 14.07 0.70
N SER A 18 -4.20 13.99 -0.63
CA SER A 18 -5.22 13.22 -1.33
C SER A 18 -4.74 11.78 -1.50
N LEU A 19 -5.63 10.79 -1.41
CA LEU A 19 -5.24 9.39 -1.73
C LEU A 19 -4.90 9.18 -3.21
N GLN A 20 -5.26 10.14 -4.06
CA GLN A 20 -4.86 10.18 -5.47
C GLN A 20 -3.54 10.92 -5.71
N ASP A 21 -2.96 11.55 -4.68
CA ASP A 21 -1.59 12.04 -4.77
C ASP A 21 -0.64 10.86 -4.94
N LYS A 22 0.56 11.14 -5.43
CA LYS A 22 1.56 10.13 -5.76
C LYS A 22 2.75 10.23 -4.82
N LEU A 23 3.18 9.08 -4.32
CA LEU A 23 4.51 8.91 -3.80
C LEU A 23 5.45 8.68 -4.98
N ILE A 24 6.38 9.59 -5.17
CA ILE A 24 7.25 9.67 -6.35
C ILE A 24 8.67 9.39 -5.92
N LEU A 25 9.32 8.48 -6.63
CA LEU A 25 10.76 8.27 -6.61
C LEU A 25 11.34 8.94 -7.86
N ALA A 26 12.20 9.93 -7.64
CA ALA A 26 12.96 10.59 -8.69
C ALA A 26 14.43 10.14 -8.63
N VAL A 27 14.95 9.68 -9.76
CA VAL A 27 16.32 9.19 -9.93
C VAL A 27 16.98 10.00 -11.04
N PRO A 28 18.12 10.67 -10.80
CA PRO A 28 18.82 11.41 -11.83
C PRO A 28 19.50 10.44 -12.80
N SER A 29 19.34 10.69 -14.10
CA SER A 29 20.14 10.05 -15.15
C SER A 29 21.44 10.85 -15.40
N GLU A 30 22.34 10.32 -16.22
CA GLU A 30 23.60 11.00 -16.53
C GLU A 30 23.35 12.41 -17.10
N GLY A 31 23.98 13.42 -16.50
CA GLY A 31 23.79 14.82 -16.88
C GLY A 31 22.47 15.45 -16.41
N ALA A 32 21.83 14.89 -15.39
CA ALA A 32 20.69 15.51 -14.72
C ALA A 32 21.06 16.85 -14.06
N ALA A 33 20.24 17.87 -14.28
CA ALA A 33 20.29 19.10 -13.51
C ALA A 33 19.51 18.96 -12.19
N THR A 34 19.59 19.95 -11.30
CA THR A 34 18.80 20.00 -10.06
C THR A 34 17.31 19.80 -10.33
N PHE A 35 16.70 18.80 -9.68
CA PHE A 35 15.26 18.61 -9.74
C PHE A 35 14.58 19.75 -8.99
N CYS A 36 13.61 20.40 -9.62
CA CYS A 36 12.87 21.51 -9.01
C CYS A 36 11.37 21.29 -9.15
N TYR A 37 10.63 21.58 -8.08
CA TYR A 37 9.19 21.69 -8.15
C TYR A 37 8.63 22.63 -7.08
N LYS A 38 7.42 23.15 -7.31
CA LYS A 38 6.67 23.89 -6.31
C LYS A 38 5.74 22.95 -5.54
N SER A 39 5.90 22.87 -4.23
CA SER A 39 5.05 22.02 -3.39
C SER A 39 3.59 22.46 -3.44
N PRO A 40 2.64 21.54 -3.67
CA PRO A 40 1.21 21.84 -3.59
C PRO A 40 0.72 21.95 -2.13
N TYR A 41 1.55 21.61 -1.15
CA TYR A 41 1.18 21.56 0.26
C TYR A 41 1.68 22.78 1.03
N SER A 42 2.98 23.08 0.96
CA SER A 42 3.58 24.26 1.63
C SER A 42 3.71 25.49 0.74
N ASN A 43 3.52 25.35 -0.58
CA ASN A 43 3.85 26.37 -1.59
C ASN A 43 5.35 26.72 -1.69
N LEU A 44 6.25 25.98 -1.02
CA LEU A 44 7.69 26.18 -1.13
C LEU A 44 8.24 25.63 -2.45
N ASN A 45 9.35 26.21 -2.91
CA ASN A 45 10.13 25.65 -4.01
C ASN A 45 11.10 24.61 -3.44
N ILE A 46 10.91 23.35 -3.81
CA ILE A 46 11.73 22.23 -3.38
C ILE A 46 12.75 21.93 -4.47
N GLN A 47 14.00 21.71 -4.06
CA GLN A 47 15.13 21.43 -4.94
C GLN A 47 16.02 20.33 -4.36
N PHE A 48 16.47 19.40 -5.20
CA PHE A 48 17.43 18.36 -4.83
C PHE A 48 18.19 17.84 -6.05
N GLU A 49 19.35 17.21 -5.81
CA GLU A 49 20.28 16.77 -6.87
C GLU A 49 20.51 15.25 -6.89
N LYS A 50 20.07 14.55 -5.85
CA LYS A 50 20.23 13.09 -5.69
C LYS A 50 18.88 12.39 -5.81
N ASN A 51 18.91 11.06 -5.77
CA ASN A 51 17.73 10.23 -5.60
C ASN A 51 16.88 10.77 -4.44
N ALA A 52 15.59 10.94 -4.66
CA ALA A 52 14.69 11.42 -3.63
C ALA A 52 13.32 10.79 -3.76
N ILE A 53 12.66 10.58 -2.61
CA ILE A 53 11.26 10.26 -2.54
C ILE A 53 10.47 11.42 -1.97
N PHE A 54 9.35 11.76 -2.58
CA PHE A 54 8.48 12.86 -2.15
C PHE A 54 7.04 12.60 -2.55
N ILE A 55 6.12 13.39 -1.99
CA ILE A 55 4.70 13.31 -2.33
C ILE A 55 4.36 14.51 -3.20
N ALA A 56 3.67 14.28 -4.32
CA ALA A 56 3.09 15.34 -5.13
C ALA A 56 1.85 14.87 -5.90
N ASN A 57 1.08 15.83 -6.41
CA ASN A 57 -0.04 15.55 -7.31
C ASN A 57 0.40 15.54 -8.79
N ASP A 58 -0.48 15.09 -9.68
CA ASP A 58 -0.20 15.02 -11.12
C ASP A 58 0.08 16.38 -11.79
N ALA A 59 -0.43 17.47 -11.22
CA ALA A 59 -0.18 18.80 -11.76
C ALA A 59 1.30 19.19 -11.63
N VAL A 60 1.95 18.78 -10.55
CA VAL A 60 3.39 19.03 -10.33
C VAL A 60 4.25 18.27 -11.34
N LEU A 61 3.89 17.01 -11.63
CA LEU A 61 4.62 16.17 -12.58
C LEU A 61 4.46 16.63 -14.03
N SER A 62 3.30 17.21 -14.38
CA SER A 62 3.02 17.65 -15.75
C SER A 62 3.56 19.05 -16.08
N THR A 63 3.78 19.90 -15.07
CA THR A 63 4.21 21.30 -15.26
C THR A 63 5.73 21.48 -15.18
N ASN A 64 6.44 20.61 -14.47
CA ASN A 64 7.89 20.70 -14.32
C ASN A 64 8.60 19.78 -15.32
N ASN A 65 9.27 20.38 -16.30
CA ASN A 65 10.16 19.65 -17.18
C ASN A 65 11.53 19.53 -16.50
N ASN A 66 11.76 18.43 -15.78
CA ASN A 66 13.06 18.09 -15.20
C ASN A 66 13.77 17.11 -16.16
N PRO A 67 14.63 17.58 -17.07
CA PRO A 67 15.26 16.72 -18.06
C PRO A 67 16.25 15.75 -17.41
N ASN A 68 16.37 14.55 -17.97
CA ASN A 68 17.27 13.49 -17.50
C ASN A 68 16.94 13.03 -16.06
N TRP A 69 15.66 12.97 -15.71
CA TRP A 69 15.18 12.35 -14.47
C TRP A 69 14.23 11.21 -14.79
N ASP A 70 14.53 10.03 -14.24
CA ASP A 70 13.64 8.88 -14.27
C ASP A 70 12.67 8.97 -13.09
N ILE A 71 11.37 8.96 -13.40
CA ILE A 71 10.29 9.16 -12.43
C ILE A 71 9.46 7.89 -12.31
N TYR A 72 9.41 7.35 -11.10
CA TYR A 72 8.57 6.22 -10.74
C TYR A 72 7.56 6.67 -9.69
N SER A 73 6.34 6.15 -9.73
CA SER A 73 5.32 6.57 -8.75
C SER A 73 4.32 5.47 -8.43
N ILE A 74 3.72 5.59 -7.24
CA ILE A 74 2.51 4.87 -6.82
C ILE A 74 1.52 5.87 -6.22
N GLU A 75 0.23 5.58 -6.29
CA GLU A 75 -0.77 6.38 -5.58
C GLU A 75 -0.63 6.20 -4.06
N LEU A 76 -0.96 7.23 -3.28
CA LEU A 76 -1.02 7.11 -1.82
C LEU A 76 -2.07 6.09 -1.36
N SER A 77 -3.10 5.84 -2.17
CA SER A 77 -4.05 4.73 -1.97
C SER A 77 -3.33 3.36 -1.91
N GLU A 78 -2.30 3.17 -2.73
CA GLU A 78 -1.48 1.96 -2.77
C GLU A 78 -0.48 1.93 -1.60
N LEU A 79 0.09 3.07 -1.22
CA LEU A 79 0.89 3.16 0.02
C LEU A 79 0.05 2.79 1.25
N VAL A 80 -1.18 3.28 1.36
CA VAL A 80 -2.12 2.91 2.43
C VAL A 80 -2.38 1.41 2.46
N GLU A 81 -2.50 0.77 1.29
CA GLU A 81 -2.60 -0.69 1.18
C GLU A 81 -1.36 -1.39 1.74
N ILE A 82 -0.16 -0.95 1.36
CA ILE A 82 1.12 -1.49 1.84
C ILE A 82 1.23 -1.34 3.37
N LEU A 83 0.97 -0.15 3.91
CA LEU A 83 1.00 0.12 5.35
C LEU A 83 0.04 -0.78 6.11
N ALA A 84 -1.20 -0.92 5.62
CA ALA A 84 -2.18 -1.79 6.26
C ALA A 84 -1.75 -3.27 6.25
N VAL A 85 -1.09 -3.72 5.18
CA VAL A 85 -0.53 -5.09 5.09
C VAL A 85 0.60 -5.28 6.10
N ILE A 86 1.60 -4.38 6.13
CA ILE A 86 2.74 -4.45 7.04
C ILE A 86 2.26 -4.40 8.50
N ASP A 87 1.39 -3.46 8.85
CA ASP A 87 0.88 -3.30 10.21
C ASP A 87 0.01 -4.51 10.64
N THR A 88 -0.70 -5.15 9.70
CA THR A 88 -1.45 -6.39 9.99
C THR A 88 -0.51 -7.57 10.24
N ALA A 89 0.52 -7.74 9.40
CA ALA A 89 1.49 -8.83 9.52
C ALA A 89 2.35 -8.72 10.79
N THR A 90 2.78 -7.50 11.13
CA THR A 90 3.60 -7.23 12.33
C THR A 90 2.78 -7.17 13.63
N LYS A 91 1.46 -7.34 13.56
CA LYS A 91 0.51 -7.14 14.66
C LYS A 91 0.64 -5.76 15.34
N GLN A 92 1.25 -4.78 14.68
CA GLN A 92 1.34 -3.43 15.20
C GLN A 92 -0.05 -2.77 15.12
N SER A 93 -0.58 -2.44 16.31
CA SER A 93 -1.87 -1.77 16.47
C SER A 93 -1.71 -0.27 16.31
N PHE A 94 -2.72 0.34 15.68
CA PHE A 94 -2.97 1.77 15.40
C PHE A 94 -2.62 2.76 16.52
N LEU A 95 -2.47 2.28 17.77
CA LEU A 95 -2.25 3.11 18.96
C LEU A 95 -1.00 2.72 19.78
N SER A 96 -0.21 1.73 19.36
CA SER A 96 0.90 1.23 20.20
C SER A 96 2.09 2.17 20.26
N LYS A 97 2.39 2.90 19.17
CA LYS A 97 3.32 4.03 19.21
C LYS A 97 2.55 5.29 19.59
N LYS A 98 2.16 5.39 20.87
CA LYS A 98 1.74 6.67 21.44
C LYS A 98 2.90 7.64 21.23
N ALA A 99 2.74 8.48 20.22
CA ALA A 99 3.53 9.66 19.89
C ALA A 99 4.60 10.01 20.94
N LYS A 100 5.87 9.66 20.66
CA LYS A 100 6.94 10.63 20.91
C LYS A 100 6.85 11.70 19.81
N CYS A 101 5.69 12.35 19.68
CA CYS A 101 5.60 13.58 18.91
C CYS A 101 6.08 14.65 19.88
N GLY A 102 7.40 14.85 19.89
CA GLY A 102 7.96 16.06 20.47
C GLY A 102 7.26 17.23 19.78
N SER A 103 6.71 18.13 20.58
CA SER A 103 6.26 19.43 20.10
C SER A 103 7.49 20.21 19.61
N SER A 104 7.87 20.02 18.36
CA SER A 104 8.86 20.84 17.69
C SER A 104 8.20 21.39 16.43
N ASN A 105 8.25 22.72 16.28
CA ASN A 105 8.03 23.44 15.02
C ASN A 105 9.15 23.07 14.00
N GLU A 106 9.46 21.79 13.86
CA GLU A 106 10.46 21.29 12.94
C GLU A 106 9.90 21.36 11.52
N ILE A 107 10.68 21.98 10.64
CA ILE A 107 10.41 22.09 9.21
C ILE A 107 10.09 20.68 8.71
N VAL A 108 8.86 20.43 8.27
CA VAL A 108 8.51 19.14 7.68
C VAL A 108 9.28 19.05 6.36
N GLN A 109 10.28 18.17 6.32
CA GLN A 109 11.00 17.89 5.10
C GLN A 109 10.04 17.19 4.13
N GLU A 110 9.79 17.81 2.96
CA GLU A 110 8.81 17.32 1.98
C GLU A 110 9.38 16.34 0.95
N TYR A 111 10.69 16.08 1.03
CA TYR A 111 11.36 15.03 0.30
C TYR A 111 12.37 14.35 1.20
N ILE A 112 12.62 13.07 0.93
CA ILE A 112 13.60 12.26 1.65
C ILE A 112 14.70 11.89 0.64
N PRO A 113 15.95 12.35 0.83
CA PRO A 113 17.05 11.93 -0.02
C PRO A 113 17.34 10.44 0.21
N LEU A 114 17.75 9.75 -0.85
CA LEU A 114 18.06 8.32 -0.83
C LEU A 114 19.51 8.12 -1.27
N ASP A 115 20.25 7.27 -0.56
CA ASP A 115 21.62 6.94 -0.97
C ASP A 115 21.64 5.93 -2.13
N GLU A 116 22.67 6.02 -2.98
CA GLU A 116 22.78 5.24 -4.23
C GLU A 116 22.96 3.72 -4.01
N GLU A 117 23.45 3.29 -2.84
CA GLU A 117 23.75 1.88 -2.55
C GLU A 117 22.50 0.98 -2.49
N PHE A 118 21.29 1.55 -2.42
CA PHE A 118 20.08 0.84 -2.01
C PHE A 118 19.25 0.21 -3.14
N PHE A 119 19.61 0.39 -4.43
CA PHE A 119 18.69 0.07 -5.52
C PHE A 119 19.27 -0.88 -6.57
N THR A 120 19.35 -2.18 -6.26
CA THR A 120 19.60 -3.22 -7.27
C THR A 120 18.36 -3.51 -8.14
N THR A 121 17.16 -3.09 -7.71
CA THR A 121 15.93 -3.11 -8.52
C THR A 121 15.02 -1.95 -8.11
N ILE A 122 14.96 -0.92 -8.95
CA ILE A 122 14.24 0.34 -8.70
C ILE A 122 12.72 0.09 -8.77
N SER A 123 12.12 -0.20 -7.63
CA SER A 123 10.66 -0.25 -7.47
C SER A 123 10.28 0.60 -6.27
N VAL A 124 9.35 1.54 -6.46
CA VAL A 124 8.85 2.42 -5.37
C VAL A 124 8.38 1.61 -4.17
N LYS A 125 7.79 0.43 -4.41
CA LYS A 125 7.33 -0.47 -3.34
C LYS A 125 8.48 -1.01 -2.49
N ASN A 126 9.61 -1.35 -3.11
CA ASN A 126 10.79 -1.83 -2.39
C ASN A 126 11.38 -0.72 -1.53
N VAL A 127 11.43 0.50 -2.09
CA VAL A 127 11.87 1.69 -1.35
C VAL A 127 10.97 1.92 -0.13
N VAL A 128 9.65 1.90 -0.32
CA VAL A 128 8.68 2.04 0.79
C VAL A 128 8.94 1.01 1.88
N ILE A 129 9.09 -0.27 1.51
CA ILE A 129 9.34 -1.35 2.49
C ILE A 129 10.62 -1.08 3.28
N ASP A 130 11.71 -0.69 2.61
CA ASP A 130 12.98 -0.36 3.27
C ASP A 130 12.85 0.84 4.23
N LEU A 131 12.20 1.92 3.79
CA LEU A 131 11.96 3.11 4.63
C LEU A 131 11.14 2.77 5.89
N VAL A 132 10.15 1.88 5.77
CA VAL A 132 9.37 1.39 6.91
C VAL A 132 10.22 0.54 7.85
N ILE A 133 11.01 -0.41 7.32
CA ILE A 133 11.86 -1.30 8.12
C ILE A 133 12.89 -0.50 8.93
N ARG A 134 13.44 0.56 8.34
CA ARG A 134 14.43 1.44 8.99
C ARG A 134 13.83 2.48 9.92
N GLU A 135 12.50 2.53 10.02
CA GLU A 135 11.77 3.55 10.77
C GLU A 135 12.20 4.99 10.42
N GLN A 136 12.34 5.27 9.11
CA GLN A 136 12.79 6.59 8.63
C GLN A 136 11.86 7.70 9.16
N PRO A 137 12.35 8.71 9.91
CA PRO A 137 11.51 9.61 10.68
C PRO A 137 10.48 10.40 9.86
N GLU A 138 10.91 10.99 8.74
CA GLU A 138 10.07 11.80 7.85
C GLU A 138 9.03 10.92 7.16
N PHE A 139 9.44 9.72 6.73
CA PHE A 139 8.53 8.78 6.10
C PHE A 139 7.47 8.28 7.10
N GLU A 140 7.88 7.99 8.33
CA GLU A 140 6.99 7.57 9.40
C GLU A 140 6.00 8.69 9.78
N PHE A 141 6.41 9.95 9.70
CA PHE A 141 5.48 11.09 9.83
C PHE A 141 4.39 11.05 8.75
N TRP A 142 4.75 10.87 7.47
CA TRP A 142 3.76 10.73 6.39
C TRP A 142 2.85 9.50 6.60
N CYS A 143 3.42 8.37 7.00
CA CYS A 143 2.67 7.15 7.29
C CYS A 143 1.67 7.37 8.43
N ASN A 144 2.06 8.11 9.48
CA ASN A 144 1.19 8.44 10.59
C ASN A 144 0.05 9.40 10.21
N ILE A 145 0.23 10.26 9.22
CA ILE A 145 -0.87 11.02 8.63
C ILE A 145 -1.82 10.06 7.91
N LEU A 146 -1.30 9.20 7.03
CA LEU A 146 -2.11 8.28 6.22
C LEU A 146 -2.87 7.25 7.06
N ARG A 147 -2.30 6.79 8.17
CA ARG A 147 -2.97 5.88 9.12
C ARG A 147 -4.27 6.48 9.68
N LYS A 148 -4.37 7.81 9.79
CA LYS A 148 -5.59 8.50 10.28
C LYS A 148 -6.74 8.48 9.28
N TYR A 149 -6.50 8.08 8.03
CA TYR A 149 -7.52 8.10 6.98
C TYR A 149 -8.45 6.89 7.12
N GLU A 150 -9.74 7.11 6.86
CA GLU A 150 -10.74 6.02 6.89
C GLU A 150 -10.38 4.88 5.94
N ALA A 151 -9.76 5.19 4.80
CA ALA A 151 -9.29 4.19 3.84
C ALA A 151 -8.34 3.16 4.49
N TYR A 152 -7.42 3.62 5.34
CA TYR A 152 -6.53 2.73 6.08
C TYR A 152 -7.32 1.80 7.01
N GLY A 153 -8.29 2.34 7.76
CA GLY A 153 -9.18 1.56 8.63
C GLY A 153 -9.97 0.51 7.86
N MET A 154 -10.57 0.87 6.72
CA MET A 154 -11.28 -0.06 5.83
C MET A 154 -10.37 -1.18 5.34
N MET A 155 -9.13 -0.85 4.95
CA MET A 155 -8.17 -1.84 4.47
C MET A 155 -7.77 -2.81 5.58
N ARG A 156 -7.39 -2.31 6.77
CA ARG A 156 -7.09 -3.13 7.96
C ARG A 156 -8.25 -4.06 8.31
N PHE A 157 -9.47 -3.54 8.27
CA PHE A 157 -10.66 -4.34 8.52
C PHE A 157 -10.83 -5.48 7.50
N ILE A 158 -10.68 -5.21 6.20
CA ILE A 158 -10.75 -6.25 5.16
C ILE A 158 -9.64 -7.29 5.33
N LEU A 159 -8.39 -6.84 5.55
CA LEU A 159 -7.25 -7.74 5.71
C LEU A 159 -7.45 -8.69 6.89
N SER A 160 -7.83 -8.15 8.05
CA SER A 160 -8.10 -8.95 9.25
C SER A 160 -9.29 -9.90 9.06
N ALA A 161 -10.38 -9.41 8.47
CA ALA A 161 -11.55 -10.23 8.18
C ALA A 161 -11.24 -11.40 7.24
N ALA A 162 -10.50 -11.14 6.16
CA ALA A 162 -10.13 -12.16 5.17
C ALA A 162 -9.23 -13.26 5.76
N GLN A 163 -8.41 -12.93 6.76
CA GLN A 163 -7.57 -13.89 7.48
C GLN A 163 -8.36 -14.68 8.54
N SER A 164 -9.26 -14.02 9.29
CA SER A 164 -9.97 -14.65 10.42
C SER A 164 -11.20 -15.45 10.02
N ASP A 165 -11.85 -15.12 8.91
CA ASP A 165 -13.13 -15.71 8.50
C ASP A 165 -13.11 -16.09 7.01
N LYS A 166 -12.84 -17.37 6.76
CA LYS A 166 -12.76 -17.98 5.43
C LYS A 166 -14.12 -17.94 4.70
N ASN A 167 -15.24 -17.84 5.42
CA ASN A 167 -16.60 -17.85 4.86
C ASN A 167 -17.27 -16.48 4.84
N ALA A 168 -16.62 -15.44 5.35
CA ALA A 168 -17.18 -14.10 5.40
C ALA A 168 -17.63 -13.62 4.02
N ASN A 169 -18.92 -13.33 3.89
CA ASN A 169 -19.47 -12.60 2.75
C ASN A 169 -19.28 -11.09 3.00
N ILE A 170 -18.96 -10.33 1.94
CA ILE A 170 -18.85 -8.88 1.97
C ILE A 170 -20.04 -8.20 2.66
N ASN A 171 -21.27 -8.71 2.53
CA ASN A 171 -22.44 -8.13 3.20
C ASN A 171 -22.35 -8.23 4.74
N GLN A 172 -21.89 -9.37 5.26
CA GLN A 172 -21.68 -9.56 6.70
C GLN A 172 -20.54 -8.69 7.21
N LEU A 173 -19.47 -8.55 6.41
CA LEU A 173 -18.35 -7.68 6.73
C LEU A 173 -18.78 -6.21 6.81
N CYS A 174 -19.58 -5.72 5.85
CA CYS A 174 -20.08 -4.35 5.90
C CYS A 174 -20.98 -4.11 7.13
N ALA A 175 -21.83 -5.07 7.49
CA ALA A 175 -22.66 -4.99 8.68
C ALA A 175 -21.80 -4.91 9.96
N ARG A 176 -20.75 -5.73 10.07
CA ARG A 176 -19.77 -5.67 11.18
C ARG A 176 -18.96 -4.38 11.20
N TYR A 177 -18.67 -3.80 10.03
CA TYR A 177 -18.04 -2.48 9.90
C TYR A 177 -18.97 -1.32 10.32
N GLY A 178 -20.28 -1.57 10.42
CA GLY A 178 -21.27 -0.58 10.83
C GLY A 178 -21.83 0.26 9.68
N VAL A 179 -21.73 -0.20 8.42
CA VAL A 179 -22.24 0.55 7.26
C VAL A 179 -23.01 -0.35 6.29
N SER A 180 -23.82 0.27 5.41
CA SER A 180 -24.49 -0.48 4.35
C SER A 180 -23.48 -1.02 3.33
N ALA A 181 -23.76 -2.19 2.75
CA ALA A 181 -22.88 -2.79 1.73
C ALA A 181 -22.75 -1.92 0.47
N SER A 182 -23.78 -1.14 0.12
CA SER A 182 -23.71 -0.19 -1.00
C SER A 182 -22.71 0.93 -0.69
N TYR A 183 -22.83 1.54 0.49
CA TYR A 183 -21.95 2.62 0.92
C TYR A 183 -20.49 2.15 1.03
N PHE A 184 -20.25 0.99 1.64
CA PHE A 184 -18.90 0.44 1.76
C PHE A 184 -18.25 0.18 0.40
N ARG A 185 -18.99 -0.43 -0.54
CA ARG A 185 -18.49 -0.69 -1.90
C ARG A 185 -18.15 0.60 -2.64
N GLN A 186 -19.01 1.61 -2.51
CA GLN A 186 -18.77 2.92 -3.09
C GLN A 186 -17.49 3.54 -2.49
N LEU A 187 -17.43 3.67 -1.16
CA LEU A 187 -16.31 4.29 -0.46
C LEU A 187 -14.99 3.56 -0.74
N TYR A 188 -15.00 2.23 -0.75
CA TYR A 188 -13.81 1.44 -1.05
C TYR A 188 -13.33 1.64 -2.49
N ARG A 189 -14.26 1.68 -3.45
CA ARG A 189 -13.92 1.91 -4.86
C ARG A 189 -13.39 3.32 -5.09
N GLU A 190 -13.95 4.32 -4.43
CA GLU A 190 -13.48 5.71 -4.49
C GLU A 190 -12.07 5.87 -3.93
N ASN A 191 -11.70 5.10 -2.90
CA ASN A 191 -10.38 5.18 -2.29
C ASN A 191 -9.30 4.36 -3.01
N PHE A 192 -9.64 3.16 -3.50
CA PHE A 192 -8.64 2.17 -3.97
C PHE A 192 -8.74 1.81 -5.45
N ASN A 193 -9.72 2.37 -6.19
CA ASN A 193 -9.99 2.05 -7.60
C ASN A 193 -10.21 0.53 -7.88
N LYS A 194 -10.44 -0.26 -6.83
CA LYS A 194 -10.63 -1.71 -6.84
C LYS A 194 -11.86 -2.06 -5.99
N THR A 195 -12.33 -3.31 -6.07
CA THR A 195 -13.44 -3.77 -5.22
C THR A 195 -12.92 -4.45 -3.97
N ALA A 196 -13.62 -4.25 -2.84
CA ALA A 196 -13.30 -4.93 -1.58
C ALA A 196 -13.35 -6.46 -1.73
N LYS A 197 -14.29 -6.98 -2.53
CA LYS A 197 -14.37 -8.41 -2.85
C LYS A 197 -13.07 -8.90 -3.49
N ARG A 198 -12.52 -8.16 -4.48
CA ARG A 198 -11.27 -8.54 -5.14
C ARG A 198 -10.10 -8.55 -4.16
N LYS A 199 -10.05 -7.60 -3.22
CA LYS A 199 -9.02 -7.60 -2.16
C LYS A 199 -9.16 -8.77 -1.20
N ILE A 200 -10.37 -9.13 -0.78
CA ILE A 200 -10.60 -10.32 0.06
C ILE A 200 -10.11 -11.57 -0.67
N MET A 201 -10.49 -11.72 -1.95
CA MET A 201 -10.07 -12.87 -2.75
C MET A 201 -8.55 -12.91 -2.94
N SER A 202 -7.88 -11.77 -3.13
CA SER A 202 -6.42 -11.77 -3.28
C SER A 202 -5.69 -12.16 -2.00
N VAL A 203 -6.20 -11.75 -0.83
CA VAL A 203 -5.66 -12.20 0.47
C VAL A 203 -5.87 -13.71 0.66
N ARG A 204 -7.07 -14.22 0.35
CA ARG A 204 -7.36 -15.65 0.43
C ARG A 204 -6.51 -16.47 -0.54
N MET A 205 -6.30 -15.96 -1.77
CA MET A 205 -5.40 -16.56 -2.75
C MET A 205 -3.97 -16.62 -2.23
N ALA A 206 -3.45 -15.54 -1.65
CA ALA A 206 -2.10 -15.50 -1.07
C ALA A 206 -1.93 -16.56 0.05
N ASN A 207 -2.93 -16.71 0.92
CA ASN A 207 -2.93 -17.75 1.94
C ASN A 207 -3.00 -19.16 1.33
N ALA A 208 -3.78 -19.33 0.26
CA ALA A 208 -3.89 -20.60 -0.46
C ALA A 208 -2.55 -21.02 -1.08
N ILE A 209 -1.82 -20.06 -1.67
CA ILE A 209 -0.47 -20.28 -2.21
C ILE A 209 0.48 -20.72 -1.10
N LEU A 210 0.45 -20.04 0.05
CA LEU A 210 1.25 -20.43 1.20
C LEU A 210 0.93 -21.87 1.63
N GLN A 211 -0.36 -22.23 1.71
CA GLN A 211 -0.79 -23.59 2.03
C GLN A 211 -0.37 -24.63 0.99
N LEU A 212 -0.31 -24.28 -0.31
CA LEU A 212 0.19 -25.18 -1.35
C LEU A 212 1.69 -25.48 -1.20
N ILE A 213 2.45 -24.53 -0.66
CA ILE A 213 3.90 -24.61 -0.44
C ILE A 213 4.20 -25.33 0.88
N GLU A 214 3.44 -25.04 1.93
CA GLU A 214 3.73 -25.52 3.29
C GLU A 214 3.03 -26.84 3.65
N SER A 215 2.11 -27.34 2.82
CA SER A 215 1.32 -28.53 3.15
C SER A 215 1.01 -29.45 1.96
N GLU A 216 0.68 -30.69 2.31
CA GLU A 216 0.20 -31.72 1.39
C GLU A 216 -1.32 -31.69 1.16
N SER A 217 -2.02 -30.63 1.58
CA SER A 217 -3.46 -30.50 1.39
C SER A 217 -3.84 -30.63 -0.09
N SER A 218 -4.97 -31.25 -0.39
CA SER A 218 -5.39 -31.40 -1.79
C SER A 218 -5.69 -30.04 -2.42
N ILE A 219 -5.46 -29.89 -3.73
CA ILE A 219 -5.77 -28.64 -4.46
C ILE A 219 -7.25 -28.27 -4.29
N LEU A 220 -8.13 -29.26 -4.16
CA LEU A 220 -9.55 -29.06 -3.88
C LEU A 220 -9.76 -28.41 -2.51
N ASP A 221 -9.19 -28.98 -1.46
CA ASP A 221 -9.36 -28.47 -0.09
C ASP A 221 -8.80 -27.05 0.03
N VAL A 222 -7.61 -26.81 -0.53
CA VAL A 222 -6.99 -25.48 -0.56
C VAL A 222 -7.89 -24.46 -1.30
N GLY A 223 -8.44 -24.84 -2.46
CA GLY A 223 -9.35 -23.98 -3.21
C GLY A 223 -10.64 -23.68 -2.43
N LEU A 224 -11.23 -24.69 -1.79
CA LEU A 224 -12.44 -24.54 -0.96
C LEU A 224 -12.17 -23.62 0.24
N GLU A 225 -11.04 -23.79 0.93
CA GLU A 225 -10.63 -22.95 2.05
C GLU A 225 -10.36 -21.50 1.65
N ALA A 226 -9.89 -21.28 0.41
CA ALA A 226 -9.72 -19.96 -0.18
C ALA A 226 -11.05 -19.33 -0.65
N GLY A 227 -12.17 -20.05 -0.54
CA GLY A 227 -13.50 -19.59 -0.89
C GLY A 227 -13.91 -19.79 -2.35
N TYR A 228 -13.24 -20.70 -3.07
CA TYR A 228 -13.62 -21.09 -4.43
C TYR A 228 -14.66 -22.21 -4.42
N CYS A 229 -15.54 -22.23 -5.42
CA CYS A 229 -16.55 -23.29 -5.54
C CYS A 229 -16.00 -24.60 -6.12
N SER A 230 -14.80 -24.59 -6.70
CA SER A 230 -14.15 -25.77 -7.30
C SER A 230 -12.63 -25.59 -7.46
N ALA A 231 -11.90 -26.71 -7.49
CA ALA A 231 -10.47 -26.74 -7.78
C ALA A 231 -10.13 -26.13 -9.15
N SER A 232 -10.99 -26.35 -10.15
CA SER A 232 -10.80 -25.80 -11.50
C SER A 232 -10.91 -24.28 -11.52
N HIS A 233 -11.88 -23.70 -10.79
CA HIS A 233 -12.02 -22.25 -10.69
C HIS A 233 -10.81 -21.63 -9.99
N PHE A 234 -10.36 -22.25 -8.89
CA PHE A 234 -9.15 -21.84 -8.17
C PHE A 234 -7.91 -21.88 -9.08
N THR A 235 -7.69 -23.01 -9.77
CA THR A 235 -6.54 -23.21 -10.67
C THR A 235 -6.51 -22.17 -11.79
N ASN A 236 -7.66 -21.90 -12.42
CA ASN A 236 -7.74 -20.94 -13.52
C ASN A 236 -7.46 -19.51 -13.04
N ASP A 237 -8.02 -19.10 -11.90
CA ASP A 237 -7.77 -17.77 -11.33
C ASP A 237 -6.31 -17.64 -10.87
N LEU A 238 -5.74 -18.66 -10.21
CA LEU A 238 -4.34 -18.68 -9.79
C LEU A 238 -3.39 -18.54 -10.99
N LYS A 239 -3.61 -19.33 -12.04
CA LYS A 239 -2.80 -19.27 -13.27
C LYS A 239 -2.95 -17.91 -13.96
N LYS A 240 -4.13 -17.30 -13.92
CA LYS A 240 -4.34 -15.97 -14.49
C LYS A 240 -3.60 -14.88 -13.72
N GLU A 241 -3.55 -14.97 -12.40
CA GLU A 241 -2.93 -13.94 -11.55
C GLU A 241 -1.40 -14.13 -11.41
N LEU A 242 -0.88 -15.37 -11.41
CA LEU A 242 0.55 -15.66 -11.20
C LEU A 242 1.28 -16.32 -12.38
N GLY A 243 0.55 -16.77 -13.41
CA GLY A 243 1.13 -17.53 -14.52
C GLY A 243 1.41 -19.01 -14.20
N LEU A 244 1.23 -19.44 -12.95
CA LEU A 244 1.54 -20.78 -12.46
C LEU A 244 0.28 -21.53 -11.99
N THR A 245 0.30 -22.86 -12.15
CA THR A 245 -0.71 -23.78 -11.62
C THR A 245 -0.41 -24.17 -10.17
N PRO A 246 -1.40 -24.68 -9.41
CA PRO A 246 -1.17 -25.11 -8.04
C PRO A 246 -0.05 -26.15 -7.90
N SER A 247 0.04 -27.09 -8.85
CA SER A 247 1.09 -28.13 -8.86
C SER A 247 2.48 -27.54 -9.11
N GLU A 248 2.61 -26.58 -10.03
CA GLU A 248 3.89 -25.90 -10.29
C GLU A 248 4.36 -25.11 -9.06
N ILE A 249 3.43 -24.48 -8.33
CA ILE A 249 3.74 -23.78 -7.07
C ILE A 249 4.23 -24.77 -6.00
N ARG A 250 3.62 -25.95 -5.88
CA ARG A 250 4.07 -26.97 -4.92
C ARG A 250 5.52 -27.39 -5.18
N HIS A 251 5.85 -27.67 -6.44
CA HIS A 251 7.21 -28.02 -6.82
C HIS A 251 8.21 -26.89 -6.59
N LEU A 252 7.79 -25.63 -6.62
CA LEU A 252 8.64 -24.51 -6.25
C LEU A 252 9.00 -24.56 -4.75
N GLY A 253 8.04 -24.93 -3.89
CA GLY A 253 8.25 -25.13 -2.46
C GLY A 253 9.31 -26.20 -2.16
N ASP A 254 9.24 -27.35 -2.84
CA ASP A 254 10.22 -28.43 -2.69
C ASP A 254 11.66 -27.92 -2.94
N ASN A 255 11.84 -27.11 -3.98
CA ASN A 255 13.15 -26.53 -4.32
C ASN A 255 13.63 -25.42 -3.36
N LEU A 256 12.74 -24.82 -2.56
CA LEU A 256 13.08 -23.74 -1.63
C LEU A 256 13.51 -24.27 -0.25
N TYR A 257 13.04 -25.47 0.14
CA TYR A 257 13.34 -26.08 1.44
C TYR A 257 14.37 -27.22 1.36
N GLU A 258 14.71 -27.71 0.16
CA GLU A 258 15.85 -28.61 -0.06
C GLU A 258 17.14 -27.81 -0.37
N GLN A 259 17.73 -27.20 0.66
CA GLN A 259 19.16 -26.83 0.73
C GLN A 259 19.75 -27.17 2.09
#